data_AF-A0A6V7XLS3-F1
#
_entry.id   AF-A0A6V7XLS3-F1
#
_cell.length_a   1.000
_cell.length_b   1.000
_cell.length_c   1.000
_cell.angle_alpha   90.00
_cell.angle_beta   90.00
_cell.angle_gamma   90.00
#
_symmetry.space_group_name_H-M   'P 1'
#
loop_
_entity.id
_entity.type
_entity.pdbx_description
1 polymer ?
#
loop_
_entity_poly.entity_id
_entity_poly.type
_entity_poly.pdbx_seq_one_letter_code
_entity_poly.pdbx_strand_id
1 'polypeptide(L)'
;MDKFADQNKILNFKSCGFCPTDKLEKDLYKCPKCQKFYCSVRCYRSKKHLECSELFFKMQCEELSENSAEEKSTSSINRPVTTFEQYMDKQNREKSELDEKLINPEIPLEISPDEQLLFDSDDEPEYLSDVVESSMRQFETIDDEELDRNLLAAGLPIVLERGSEEETQEQLEKLFKSLDDDEKKKFTQMAEGLFEKDFLAYTNCFRKKKSK
;
A
#
# COMPACT_ATOMS: atom_id res chain seq x y z
N MET A 1 -8.20 -57.27 -20.64
CA MET A 1 -6.97 -57.68 -19.96
C MET A 1 -5.94 -56.63 -20.21
N ASP A 2 -5.37 -56.08 -19.13
CA ASP A 2 -4.02 -55.50 -19.04
C ASP A 2 -3.71 -54.22 -19.83
N LYS A 3 -3.19 -53.12 -19.29
CA LYS A 3 -2.49 -52.88 -18.01
C LYS A 3 -2.47 -51.39 -17.69
N PHE A 4 -2.62 -51.11 -16.40
CA PHE A 4 -2.22 -49.86 -15.73
C PHE A 4 -0.73 -49.59 -15.96
N ALA A 5 -0.38 -48.33 -16.23
CA ALA A 5 0.98 -47.83 -16.04
C ALA A 5 0.91 -46.47 -15.34
N ASP A 6 0.86 -46.57 -14.02
CA ASP A 6 1.30 -45.55 -13.08
C ASP A 6 2.59 -44.87 -13.55
N GLN A 7 2.53 -43.58 -13.82
CA GLN A 7 3.70 -42.72 -13.72
C GLN A 7 3.56 -41.91 -12.44
N ASN A 8 4.00 -42.55 -11.35
CA ASN A 8 4.27 -41.96 -10.05
C ASN A 8 5.13 -40.71 -10.20
N LYS A 9 4.46 -39.56 -10.36
CA LYS A 9 5.07 -38.25 -10.19
C LYS A 9 5.15 -38.05 -8.69
N ILE A 10 6.28 -38.41 -8.09
CA ILE A 10 6.57 -38.15 -6.68
C ILE A 10 6.27 -36.68 -6.42
N LEU A 11 5.14 -36.40 -5.79
CA LEU A 11 4.70 -35.05 -5.51
C LEU A 11 5.60 -34.56 -4.37
N ASN A 12 6.63 -33.80 -4.74
CA ASN A 12 7.52 -33.15 -3.78
C ASN A 12 6.77 -32.01 -3.10
N PHE A 13 5.92 -32.36 -2.14
CA PHE A 13 5.18 -31.41 -1.33
C PHE A 13 6.14 -30.74 -0.36
N LYS A 14 6.14 -29.41 -0.37
CA LYS A 14 6.96 -28.61 0.53
C LYS A 14 6.05 -28.05 1.61
N SER A 15 6.59 -27.85 2.81
CA SER A 15 5.87 -27.21 3.92
C SER A 15 6.43 -25.81 4.18
N CYS A 16 5.56 -24.92 4.63
CA CYS A 16 5.96 -23.58 5.05
C CYS A 16 6.67 -23.66 6.41
N GLY A 17 7.87 -23.09 6.51
CA GLY A 17 8.69 -23.15 7.73
C GLY A 17 8.27 -22.17 8.83
N PHE A 18 7.23 -21.36 8.62
CA PHE A 18 6.90 -20.22 9.49
C PHE A 18 5.47 -20.26 10.04
N CYS A 19 4.54 -20.96 9.37
CA CYS A 19 3.20 -21.14 9.92
C CYS A 19 3.16 -22.30 10.93
N PRO A 20 2.23 -22.27 11.90
CA PRO A 20 1.97 -23.39 12.79
C PRO A 20 1.14 -24.50 12.12
N THR A 21 0.62 -24.24 10.91
CA THR A 21 -0.16 -25.21 10.15
C THR A 21 0.77 -25.96 9.20
N ASP A 22 0.78 -27.29 9.26
CA ASP A 22 1.52 -28.16 8.35
C ASP A 22 0.82 -28.24 6.97
N LYS A 23 0.59 -27.08 6.35
CA LYS A 23 0.03 -26.99 5.01
C LYS A 23 1.10 -27.44 4.01
N LEU A 24 0.90 -28.64 3.48
CA LEU A 24 1.63 -29.18 2.34
C LEU A 24 1.03 -28.60 1.07
N GLU A 25 1.64 -27.55 0.54
CA GLU A 25 1.21 -26.90 -0.70
C GLU A 25 2.22 -27.16 -1.81
N LYS A 26 1.73 -27.29 -3.05
CA LYS A 26 2.59 -27.49 -4.22
C LYS A 26 3.33 -26.20 -4.62
N ASP A 27 2.76 -25.04 -4.29
CA ASP A 27 3.21 -23.73 -4.74
C ASP A 27 3.62 -22.83 -3.56
N LEU A 28 4.72 -23.21 -2.89
CA LEU A 28 5.34 -22.37 -1.87
C LEU A 28 6.44 -21.48 -2.46
N TYR A 29 6.47 -20.23 -2.02
CA TYR A 29 7.55 -19.29 -2.32
C TYR A 29 8.80 -19.65 -1.53
N LYS A 30 9.99 -19.30 -2.05
CA LYS A 30 11.28 -19.58 -1.42
C LYS A 30 11.99 -18.28 -1.09
N CYS A 31 12.45 -18.11 0.14
CA CYS A 31 13.23 -16.93 0.54
C CYS A 31 14.62 -16.95 -0.14
N PRO A 32 15.07 -15.89 -0.82
CA PRO A 32 16.36 -15.88 -1.50
C PRO A 32 17.57 -15.93 -0.54
N LYS A 33 17.39 -15.45 0.71
CA LYS A 33 18.45 -15.45 1.72
C LYS A 33 18.56 -16.76 2.48
N CYS A 34 17.50 -17.16 3.19
CA CYS A 34 17.55 -18.38 4.01
C CYS A 34 17.10 -19.66 3.29
N GLN A 35 16.62 -19.56 2.04
CA GLN A 35 16.17 -20.69 1.21
C GLN A 35 15.00 -21.49 1.80
N LYS A 36 14.36 -21.02 2.87
CA LYS A 36 13.17 -21.61 3.49
C LYS A 36 11.91 -21.29 2.68
N PHE A 37 10.96 -22.21 2.69
CA PHE A 37 9.68 -22.06 2.00
C PHE A 37 8.64 -21.34 2.86
N TYR A 38 7.81 -20.50 2.23
CA TYR A 38 6.72 -19.77 2.87
C TYR A 38 5.46 -19.74 1.98
N CYS A 39 4.28 -19.78 2.59
CA CYS A 39 3.01 -19.84 1.86
C CYS A 39 2.43 -18.46 1.52
N SER A 40 2.80 -17.42 2.27
CA SER A 40 2.27 -16.06 2.06
C SER A 40 3.21 -14.98 2.58
N VAL A 41 2.98 -13.74 2.16
CA VAL A 41 3.71 -12.56 2.67
C VAL A 41 3.57 -12.43 4.19
N ARG A 42 2.45 -12.87 4.78
CA ARG A 42 2.28 -12.91 6.24
C ARG A 42 3.31 -13.83 6.91
N CYS A 43 3.60 -14.98 6.31
CA CYS A 43 4.66 -15.87 6.81
C CYS A 43 6.06 -15.30 6.57
N TYR A 44 6.28 -14.62 5.45
CA TYR A 44 7.54 -13.94 5.15
C TYR A 44 7.86 -12.80 6.13
N ARG A 45 6.86 -12.02 6.56
CA ARG A 45 7.01 -10.93 7.55
C ARG A 45 6.74 -11.35 9.00
N SER A 46 6.57 -12.65 9.25
CA SER A 46 6.26 -13.14 10.59
C SER A 46 7.45 -13.00 11.54
N LYS A 47 7.21 -12.93 12.85
CA LYS A 47 8.27 -12.89 13.88
C LYS A 47 9.31 -14.01 13.71
N LYS A 48 8.92 -15.17 13.18
CA LYS A 48 9.83 -16.31 12.94
C LYS A 48 10.79 -16.11 11.76
N HIS A 49 10.50 -15.18 10.86
CA HIS A 49 11.33 -14.85 9.69
C HIS A 49 11.85 -13.40 9.72
N LEU A 50 11.47 -12.61 10.73
CA LEU A 50 11.71 -11.17 10.81
C LEU A 50 13.19 -10.82 10.69
N GLU A 51 14.05 -11.50 11.43
CA GLU A 51 15.51 -11.30 11.40
C GLU A 51 16.09 -11.50 9.99
N CYS A 52 15.66 -12.54 9.28
CA CYS A 52 16.11 -12.78 7.91
C CYS A 52 15.57 -11.72 6.92
N SER A 53 14.34 -11.26 7.11
CA SER A 53 13.74 -10.24 6.23
C SER A 53 14.33 -8.85 6.45
N GLU A 54 14.63 -8.48 7.71
CA GLU A 54 15.20 -7.18 8.04
C GLU A 54 16.67 -7.10 7.62
N LEU A 55 17.45 -8.16 7.85
CA LEU A 55 18.83 -8.23 7.36
C LEU A 55 18.89 -8.15 5.83
N PHE A 56 17.93 -8.77 5.14
CA PHE A 56 17.84 -8.66 3.69
C PHE A 56 17.56 -7.24 3.24
N PHE A 57 16.59 -6.57 3.86
CA PHE A 57 16.25 -5.19 3.54
C PHE A 57 17.42 -4.24 3.81
N LYS A 58 18.03 -4.34 4.99
CA LYS A 58 19.17 -3.51 5.38
C LYS A 58 20.34 -3.68 4.42
N MET A 59 20.72 -4.91 4.10
CA MET A 59 21.80 -5.19 3.15
C MET A 59 21.48 -4.66 1.75
N GLN A 60 20.22 -4.77 1.30
CA GLN A 60 19.82 -4.20 0.00
C GLN A 60 19.93 -2.66 -0.01
N CYS A 61 19.57 -2.00 1.09
CA CYS A 61 19.75 -0.56 1.24
C CYS A 61 21.23 -0.15 1.27
N GLU A 62 22.07 -0.92 1.97
CA GLU A 62 23.51 -0.71 2.03
C GLU A 62 24.15 -0.89 0.64
N GLU A 63 23.83 -1.96 -0.10
CA GLU A 63 24.29 -2.18 -1.47
C GLU A 63 23.86 -1.05 -2.42
N LEU A 64 22.63 -0.53 -2.28
CA LEU A 64 22.17 0.62 -3.08
C LEU A 64 22.94 1.90 -2.72
N SER A 65 23.30 2.08 -1.45
CA SER A 65 24.09 3.23 -0.99
C SER A 65 25.57 3.13 -1.37
N GLU A 66 26.15 1.93 -1.38
CA GLU A 66 27.54 1.68 -1.78
C GLU A 66 27.72 1.84 -3.29
N ASN A 67 26.75 1.41 -4.09
CA ASN A 67 26.71 1.69 -5.54
C ASN A 67 26.55 3.20 -5.85
N SER A 68 26.06 3.99 -4.89
CA SER A 68 26.08 5.46 -4.98
C SER A 68 27.33 6.10 -4.36
N ALA A 69 28.18 5.33 -3.67
CA ALA A 69 29.36 5.80 -2.95
C ALA A 69 30.70 5.57 -3.69
N GLU A 70 30.71 4.86 -4.82
CA GLU A 70 31.83 4.91 -5.77
C GLU A 70 32.02 6.33 -6.35
N GLU A 71 31.02 7.20 -6.18
CA GLU A 71 31.12 8.65 -6.37
C GLU A 71 30.80 9.41 -5.08
N LYS A 72 31.64 9.28 -4.04
CA LYS A 72 31.98 10.30 -3.01
C LYS A 72 32.38 9.61 -1.71
N SER A 73 33.66 9.28 -1.62
CA SER A 73 34.28 8.95 -0.34
C SER A 73 34.59 10.24 0.44
N THR A 74 34.46 10.13 1.77
CA THR A 74 34.96 11.02 2.83
C THR A 74 34.03 12.15 3.30
N SER A 75 33.13 11.85 4.23
CA SER A 75 33.23 12.44 5.58
C SER A 75 32.18 11.85 6.53
N SER A 76 32.71 11.27 7.60
CA SER A 76 32.01 10.70 8.76
C SER A 76 30.98 11.64 9.39
N ILE A 77 29.74 11.17 9.53
CA ILE A 77 28.86 11.56 10.65
C ILE A 77 28.27 10.29 11.26
N ASN A 78 29.05 9.66 12.14
CA ASN A 78 28.56 8.70 13.13
C ASN A 78 27.60 9.45 14.09
N ARG A 79 26.31 9.55 13.75
CA ARG A 79 25.27 9.93 14.72
C ARG A 79 24.59 8.65 15.22
N PRO A 80 24.50 8.43 16.54
CA PRO A 80 23.77 7.29 17.07
C PRO A 80 22.31 7.40 16.65
N VAL A 81 21.78 6.36 16.02
CA VAL A 81 20.38 6.27 15.61
C VAL A 81 19.52 6.18 16.87
N THR A 82 18.79 7.24 17.18
CA THR A 82 17.80 7.25 18.26
C THR A 82 16.47 6.70 17.75
N THR A 83 15.76 5.93 18.58
CA THR A 83 14.41 5.47 18.22
C THR A 83 13.42 6.63 18.18
N PHE A 84 12.40 6.49 17.35
CA PHE A 84 11.33 7.48 17.15
C PHE A 84 10.68 7.94 18.47
N GLU A 85 10.48 7.01 19.41
CA GLU A 85 9.90 7.28 20.72
C GLU A 85 10.81 8.18 21.59
N GLN A 86 12.13 7.96 21.55
CA GLN A 86 13.11 8.81 22.23
C GLN A 86 13.19 10.22 21.64
N TYR A 87 12.98 10.34 20.33
CA TYR A 87 12.93 11.62 19.64
C TYR A 87 11.72 12.45 20.07
N MET A 88 10.53 11.83 20.13
CA MET A 88 9.30 12.50 20.56
C MET A 88 9.32 12.95 22.02
N ASP A 89 9.90 12.13 22.92
CA ASP A 89 10.05 12.48 24.33
C ASP A 89 10.98 13.68 24.57
N LYS A 90 12.01 13.83 23.73
CA LYS A 90 12.93 14.97 23.81
C LYS A 90 12.26 16.26 23.33
N GLN A 91 11.52 16.21 22.23
CA GLN A 91 10.78 17.35 21.69
C GLN A 91 9.65 17.83 22.63
N ASN A 92 8.98 16.91 23.32
CA ASN A 92 7.96 17.28 24.31
C ASN A 92 8.54 17.95 25.58
N ARG A 93 9.79 17.64 25.96
CA ARG A 93 10.45 18.27 27.11
C ARG A 93 11.00 19.67 26.83
N GLU A 94 11.34 19.98 25.58
CA GLU A 94 11.94 21.26 25.17
C GLU A 94 10.89 22.34 24.79
N LYS A 95 9.59 22.03 24.89
CA LYS A 95 8.47 22.86 24.40
C LYS A 95 8.11 24.09 25.25
N SER A 96 8.91 24.50 26.25
CA SER A 96 8.52 25.64 27.11
C SER A 96 9.14 27.00 26.79
N GLU A 97 10.25 27.14 26.05
CA GLU A 97 10.93 28.45 25.94
C GLU A 97 11.78 28.70 24.67
N LEU A 98 11.34 28.32 23.47
CA LEU A 98 12.14 28.61 22.26
C LEU A 98 11.35 29.34 21.16
N ASP A 99 11.83 30.55 20.89
CA ASP A 99 11.46 31.53 19.85
C ASP A 99 11.21 30.87 18.49
N GLU A 100 10.10 31.22 17.84
CA GLU A 100 9.60 30.62 16.58
C GLU A 100 10.64 30.62 15.43
N LYS A 101 11.70 31.41 15.55
CA LYS A 101 12.82 31.48 14.58
C LYS A 101 13.76 30.26 14.59
N LEU A 102 13.73 29.41 15.62
CA LEU A 102 14.59 28.21 15.69
C LEU A 102 13.92 26.94 15.13
N ILE A 103 12.61 26.98 14.89
CA ILE A 103 11.84 25.83 14.39
C ILE A 103 12.08 25.63 12.88
N ASN A 104 12.53 26.65 12.17
CA ASN A 104 12.93 26.57 10.77
C ASN A 104 14.46 26.78 10.68
N PRO A 105 15.29 25.74 10.82
CA PRO A 105 16.70 25.89 10.50
C PRO A 105 16.74 26.25 9.02
N GLU A 106 17.19 27.48 8.71
CA GLU A 106 17.56 27.85 7.35
C GLU A 106 18.46 26.73 6.83
N ILE A 107 17.93 25.92 5.92
CA ILE A 107 18.71 24.96 5.15
C ILE A 107 19.83 25.80 4.55
N PRO A 108 21.12 25.50 4.79
CA PRO A 108 22.20 26.21 4.15
C PRO A 108 22.00 26.16 2.64
N LEU A 109 21.55 27.28 2.05
CA LEU A 109 21.34 27.48 0.62
C LEU A 109 22.69 27.67 -0.10
N GLU A 110 23.73 26.96 0.32
CA GLU A 110 24.93 26.80 -0.49
C GLU A 110 24.74 25.56 -1.37
N ILE A 111 23.75 25.67 -2.26
CA ILE A 111 23.64 24.78 -3.42
C ILE A 111 24.86 25.11 -4.29
N SER A 112 25.72 24.12 -4.51
CA SER A 112 26.77 24.20 -5.53
C SER A 112 26.13 24.70 -6.83
N PRO A 113 26.68 25.71 -7.53
CA PRO A 113 26.12 26.24 -8.78
C PRO A 113 25.79 25.18 -9.85
N ASP A 114 26.33 23.96 -9.70
CA ASP A 114 26.17 22.83 -10.62
C ASP A 114 25.04 21.84 -10.23
N GLU A 115 24.43 21.94 -9.05
CA GLU A 115 23.23 21.18 -8.69
C GLU A 115 21.99 22.02 -9.02
N GLN A 116 21.66 22.11 -10.31
CA GLN A 116 20.33 22.54 -10.73
C GLN A 116 19.33 21.52 -10.16
N LEU A 117 18.64 21.88 -9.08
CA LEU A 117 17.41 21.19 -8.71
C LEU A 117 16.54 21.21 -9.97
N LEU A 118 16.28 20.01 -10.51
CA LEU A 118 15.26 19.79 -11.51
C LEU A 118 13.94 20.06 -10.80
N PHE A 119 13.54 21.33 -10.73
CA PHE A 119 12.16 21.68 -10.49
C PHE A 119 11.39 21.06 -11.65
N ASP A 120 10.62 20.02 -11.36
CA ASP A 120 9.68 19.48 -12.33
C ASP A 120 8.60 20.56 -12.56
N SER A 121 7.92 20.54 -13.70
CA SER A 121 6.96 21.60 -14.09
C SER A 121 5.79 21.78 -13.12
N ASP A 122 5.60 20.84 -12.20
CA ASP A 122 4.61 20.84 -11.11
C ASP A 122 5.09 21.54 -9.82
N ASP A 123 6.38 21.84 -9.69
CA ASP A 123 6.95 22.58 -8.57
C ASP A 123 7.01 24.11 -8.82
N GLU A 124 6.45 24.61 -9.93
CA GLU A 124 6.34 26.05 -10.17
C GLU A 124 5.28 26.70 -9.26
N PRO A 125 5.62 27.79 -8.55
CA PRO A 125 4.73 28.40 -7.56
C PRO A 125 3.45 28.97 -8.17
N GLU A 126 3.47 29.34 -9.46
CA GLU A 126 2.32 29.87 -10.20
C GLU A 126 1.28 28.77 -10.50
N TYR A 127 1.72 27.57 -10.87
CA TYR A 127 0.84 26.42 -11.08
C TYR A 127 0.12 26.01 -9.78
N LEU A 128 0.84 26.02 -8.66
CA LEU A 128 0.25 25.72 -7.36
C LEU A 128 -0.82 26.74 -6.96
N SER A 129 -0.60 28.03 -7.21
CA SER A 129 -1.65 29.05 -6.98
C SER A 129 -2.87 28.84 -7.87
N ASP A 130 -2.67 28.50 -9.15
CA ASP A 130 -3.76 28.26 -10.10
C ASP A 130 -4.59 27.02 -9.72
N VAL A 131 -3.93 25.94 -9.30
CA VAL A 131 -4.60 24.71 -8.85
C VAL A 131 -5.42 24.96 -7.59
N VAL A 132 -4.86 25.69 -6.62
CA VAL A 132 -5.57 26.04 -5.38
C VAL A 132 -6.77 26.92 -5.68
N GLU A 133 -6.60 27.95 -6.50
CA GLU A 133 -7.69 28.85 -6.89
C GLU A 133 -8.78 28.10 -7.66
N SER A 134 -8.41 27.26 -8.62
CA SER A 134 -9.34 26.41 -9.36
C SER A 134 -10.09 25.44 -8.45
N SER A 135 -9.40 24.83 -7.49
CA SER A 135 -9.99 23.88 -6.54
C SER A 135 -10.96 24.57 -5.58
N MET A 136 -10.62 25.76 -5.08
CA MET A 136 -11.52 26.54 -4.21
C MET A 136 -12.77 27.00 -4.96
N ARG A 137 -12.63 27.46 -6.22
CA ARG A 137 -13.78 27.81 -7.06
C ARG A 137 -14.71 26.61 -7.28
N GLN A 138 -14.15 25.43 -7.57
CA GLN A 138 -14.94 24.21 -7.73
C GLN A 138 -15.72 23.89 -6.45
N PHE A 139 -15.07 23.97 -5.29
CA PHE A 139 -15.69 23.73 -4.00
C PHE A 139 -16.82 24.72 -3.67
N GLU A 140 -16.67 26.00 -4.04
CA GLU A 140 -17.71 27.02 -3.81
C GLU A 140 -18.92 26.88 -4.74
N THR A 141 -18.72 26.33 -5.93
CA THR A 141 -19.79 26.21 -6.95
C THR A 141 -20.53 24.89 -6.94
N ILE A 142 -19.93 23.83 -6.38
CA ILE A 142 -20.56 22.51 -6.33
C ILE A 142 -21.62 22.49 -5.23
N ASP A 143 -22.81 22.00 -5.57
CA ASP A 143 -23.84 21.75 -4.56
C ASP A 143 -23.59 20.39 -3.87
N ASP A 144 -24.08 20.24 -2.63
CA ASP A 144 -23.87 19.01 -1.84
C ASP A 144 -24.42 17.76 -2.57
N GLU A 145 -25.49 17.92 -3.34
CA GLU A 145 -26.11 16.83 -4.11
C GLU A 145 -25.25 16.38 -5.31
N GLU A 146 -24.56 17.30 -5.96
CA GLU A 146 -23.60 17.06 -7.04
C GLU A 146 -22.29 16.51 -6.50
N LEU A 147 -21.85 17.00 -5.34
CA LEU A 147 -20.73 16.45 -4.61
C LEU A 147 -20.99 14.98 -4.26
N ASP A 148 -22.18 14.65 -3.73
CA ASP A 148 -22.57 13.27 -3.42
C ASP A 148 -22.62 12.38 -4.65
N ARG A 149 -23.15 12.87 -5.78
CA ARG A 149 -23.13 12.15 -7.07
C ARG A 149 -21.70 11.86 -7.52
N ASN A 150 -20.80 12.83 -7.38
CA ASN A 150 -19.39 12.69 -7.77
C ASN A 150 -18.65 11.71 -6.85
N LEU A 151 -18.90 11.76 -5.53
CA LEU A 151 -18.35 10.81 -4.57
C LEU A 151 -18.82 9.38 -4.87
N LEU A 152 -20.11 9.20 -5.15
CA LEU A 152 -20.66 7.90 -5.54
C LEU A 152 -20.06 7.38 -6.86
N ALA A 153 -19.89 8.25 -7.86
CA ALA A 153 -19.25 7.92 -9.13
C ALA A 153 -17.76 7.54 -8.94
N ALA A 154 -17.08 8.14 -7.97
CA ALA A 154 -15.72 7.80 -7.56
C ALA A 154 -15.65 6.51 -6.70
N GLY A 155 -16.79 5.88 -6.40
CA GLY A 155 -16.86 4.67 -5.58
C GLY A 155 -16.69 4.93 -4.09
N LEU A 156 -16.80 6.18 -3.65
CA LEU A 156 -16.83 6.54 -2.23
C LEU A 156 -18.27 6.42 -1.72
N PRO A 157 -18.51 5.69 -0.61
CA PRO A 157 -19.84 5.54 -0.07
C PRO A 157 -20.36 6.92 0.39
N ILE A 158 -21.56 7.28 -0.05
CA ILE A 158 -22.26 8.47 0.44
C ILE A 158 -22.50 8.27 1.94
N VAL A 159 -21.92 9.14 2.76
CA VAL A 159 -22.21 9.20 4.19
C VAL A 159 -23.58 9.88 4.30
N LEU A 160 -24.64 9.05 4.32
CA LEU A 160 -26.01 9.52 4.52
C LEU A 160 -26.12 10.02 5.98
N GLU A 161 -25.84 11.31 6.15
CA GLU A 161 -25.73 12.06 7.40
C GLU A 161 -24.58 11.65 8.35
N ARG A 162 -24.24 12.59 9.24
CA ARG A 162 -23.24 12.51 10.31
C ARG A 162 -23.68 11.53 11.40
N GLY A 163 -23.94 10.29 11.00
CA GLY A 163 -24.36 9.16 11.80
C GLY A 163 -23.26 8.11 11.92
N SER A 164 -23.38 7.23 12.92
CA SER A 164 -22.45 6.11 13.08
C SER A 164 -22.54 5.14 11.88
N GLU A 165 -21.50 4.32 11.67
CA GLU A 165 -21.49 3.27 10.63
C GLU A 165 -22.76 2.38 10.69
N GLU A 166 -23.32 2.17 11.88
CA GLU A 166 -24.54 1.40 12.11
C GLU A 166 -25.79 2.08 11.51
N GLU A 167 -25.91 3.41 11.63
CA GLU A 167 -27.05 4.17 11.08
C GLU A 167 -27.05 4.14 9.54
N THR A 168 -25.88 4.18 8.91
CA THR A 168 -25.76 4.06 7.45
C THR A 168 -26.16 2.67 6.95
N GLN A 169 -25.82 1.61 7.70
CA GLN A 169 -26.19 0.24 7.36
C GLN A 169 -27.70 0.01 7.51
N GLU A 170 -28.33 0.56 8.55
CA GLU A 170 -29.78 0.48 8.74
C GLU A 170 -30.57 1.18 7.62
N GLN A 171 -30.08 2.33 7.15
CA GLN A 171 -30.69 3.06 6.03
C GLN A 171 -30.58 2.27 4.72
N LEU A 172 -29.42 1.67 4.45
CA LEU A 172 -29.22 0.79 3.29
C LEU A 172 -30.12 -0.44 3.35
N GLU A 173 -30.27 -1.07 4.52
CA GLU A 173 -31.21 -2.18 4.70
C GLU A 173 -32.67 -1.77 4.52
N LYS A 174 -33.03 -0.58 4.99
CA LYS A 174 -34.38 -0.03 4.84
C LYS A 174 -34.71 0.24 3.36
N LEU A 175 -33.77 0.80 2.62
CA LEU A 175 -33.87 0.98 1.16
C LEU A 175 -33.98 -0.36 0.45
N PHE A 176 -33.13 -1.34 0.80
CA PHE A 176 -33.18 -2.66 0.21
C PHE A 176 -34.51 -3.38 0.50
N LYS A 177 -35.08 -3.22 1.70
CA LYS A 177 -36.39 -3.78 2.06
C LYS A 177 -37.52 -3.16 1.24
N SER A 178 -37.41 -1.88 0.86
CA SER A 178 -38.43 -1.15 0.10
C SER A 178 -38.51 -1.52 -1.39
N LEU A 179 -37.50 -2.21 -1.93
CA LEU A 179 -37.48 -2.69 -3.31
C LEU A 179 -38.44 -3.87 -3.53
N ASP A 180 -38.99 -3.99 -4.74
CA ASP A 180 -39.79 -5.14 -5.14
C ASP A 180 -38.92 -6.38 -5.37
N ASP A 181 -39.51 -7.58 -5.36
CA ASP A 181 -38.78 -8.84 -5.48
C ASP A 181 -37.99 -8.95 -6.81
N ASP A 182 -38.55 -8.39 -7.90
CA ASP A 182 -37.88 -8.32 -9.20
C ASP A 182 -36.69 -7.36 -9.21
N GLU A 183 -36.76 -6.26 -8.45
CA GLU A 183 -35.68 -5.28 -8.32
C GLU A 183 -34.56 -5.80 -7.43
N LYS A 184 -34.92 -6.43 -6.29
CA LYS A 184 -33.99 -7.14 -5.41
C LYS A 184 -33.19 -8.17 -6.18
N LYS A 185 -33.86 -8.97 -7.02
CA LYS A 185 -33.21 -9.99 -7.85
C LYS A 185 -32.22 -9.39 -8.85
N LYS A 186 -32.58 -8.28 -9.52
CA LYS A 186 -31.68 -7.58 -10.44
C LYS A 186 -30.48 -6.99 -9.70
N PHE A 187 -30.69 -6.42 -8.52
CA PHE A 187 -29.63 -5.88 -7.68
C PHE A 187 -28.64 -6.97 -7.24
N THR A 188 -29.15 -8.11 -6.75
CA THR A 188 -28.32 -9.27 -6.40
C THR A 188 -27.53 -9.79 -7.60
N GLN A 189 -28.18 -9.92 -8.76
CA GLN A 189 -27.51 -10.36 -9.99
C GLN A 189 -26.40 -9.39 -10.44
N MET A 190 -26.62 -8.08 -10.31
CA MET A 190 -25.61 -7.07 -10.61
C MET A 190 -24.42 -7.18 -9.66
N ALA A 191 -24.68 -7.33 -8.35
CA ALA A 191 -23.62 -7.50 -7.34
C ALA A 191 -22.80 -8.77 -7.60
N GLU A 192 -23.45 -9.91 -7.83
CA GLU A 192 -22.78 -11.18 -8.19
C GLU A 192 -21.92 -11.03 -9.44
N GLY A 193 -22.42 -10.33 -10.47
CA GLY A 193 -21.68 -10.08 -11.71
C GLY A 193 -20.45 -9.18 -11.55
N LEU A 194 -20.40 -8.30 -10.54
CA LEU A 194 -19.20 -7.53 -10.20
C LEU A 194 -18.13 -8.43 -9.57
N PHE A 195 -18.52 -9.25 -8.60
CA PHE A 195 -17.60 -10.19 -7.95
C PHE A 195 -17.05 -11.26 -8.91
N GLU A 196 -17.87 -11.74 -9.85
CA GLU A 196 -17.41 -12.67 -10.88
C GLU A 196 -16.41 -12.04 -11.85
N LYS A 197 -16.62 -10.78 -12.26
CA LYS A 197 -15.70 -10.07 -13.16
C LYS A 197 -14.36 -9.79 -12.48
N ASP A 198 -14.36 -9.40 -11.21
CA ASP A 198 -13.12 -9.18 -10.45
C ASP A 198 -12.36 -10.49 -10.21
N PHE A 199 -13.07 -11.58 -9.94
CA PHE A 199 -12.47 -12.91 -9.82
C PHE A 199 -11.93 -13.44 -11.15
N LEU A 200 -12.62 -13.19 -12.27
CA LEU A 200 -12.17 -13.56 -13.62
C LEU A 200 -11.01 -12.70 -14.09
N ALA A 201 -10.99 -11.41 -13.80
CA ALA A 201 -9.86 -10.52 -14.06
C ALA A 201 -8.62 -10.98 -13.28
N TYR A 202 -8.81 -11.31 -11.99
CA TYR A 202 -7.76 -11.87 -11.14
C TYR A 202 -7.20 -13.17 -11.73
N THR A 203 -8.06 -14.11 -12.16
CA THR A 203 -7.61 -15.41 -12.68
C THR A 203 -7.04 -15.35 -14.11
N ASN A 204 -7.48 -14.42 -14.95
CA ASN A 204 -6.97 -14.24 -16.31
C ASN A 204 -5.57 -13.62 -16.35
N CYS A 205 -5.23 -12.77 -15.38
CA CYS A 205 -3.86 -12.23 -15.22
C CYS A 205 -2.80 -13.31 -14.95
N PHE A 206 -3.18 -14.52 -14.50
CA PHE A 206 -2.25 -15.63 -14.21
C PHE A 206 -2.14 -16.67 -15.33
N ARG A 207 -2.90 -16.56 -16.42
CA ARG A 207 -2.83 -17.52 -17.54
C ARG A 207 -1.76 -17.10 -18.55
N LYS A 208 -0.50 -17.46 -18.28
CA LYS A 208 0.58 -17.35 -19.28
C LYS A 208 0.20 -18.13 -20.55
N LYS A 209 0.12 -17.42 -21.69
CA LYS A 209 0.07 -18.01 -23.03
C LYS A 209 1.24 -19.00 -23.16
N LYS A 210 0.93 -20.29 -23.33
CA LYS A 210 1.93 -21.23 -23.83
C LYS A 210 2.12 -20.91 -25.32
N SER A 211 3.19 -20.18 -25.65
CA SER A 211 3.64 -20.08 -27.02
C SER A 211 4.08 -21.48 -27.47
N LYS A 212 3.50 -21.94 -28.58
CA LYS A 212 4.09 -23.01 -29.39
C LYS A 212 5.39 -22.54 -30.00
#